data_AF-A0A1A9WZB2-F1
#
_entry.id   AF-A0A1A9WZB2-F1
#
_cell.length_a   1.000
_cell.length_b   1.000
_cell.length_c   1.000
_cell.angle_alpha   90.00
_cell.angle_beta   90.00
_cell.angle_gamma   90.00
#
_symmetry.space_group_name_H-M   'P 1'
#
loop_
_entity.id
_entity.type
_entity.pdbx_description
1 polymer ?
#
loop_
_entity_poly.entity_id
_entity_poly.type
_entity_poly.pdbx_seq_one_letter_code
_entity_poly.pdbx_strand_id
1 'polypeptide(L)'
;MPKKEKYHFNITYDRKEVKKHIAGIAFKEARRVTGPLYDVLITELLEDGLTYTARHFQIEVNTEDEYFKDNVIRDRLKERPSLLLDIYDKCRMAEKMALLPNYEGLHTTFDLLYQVILKLQTPQNLKYDWLLQDLFQIVTRIGEKLGAKSRRSDQPLCLIYFAYAKILSERLGKHETALKYYDMSMKLAVDRNWLADVMYLKKEGYSKITQELARKKAKSLLELSRLNMSIDMDRALSFSRKALLILSEGGRIANQTDIIDTLLTSAEIYVEEKHYRLASKTLEDVENELKFLAVNKYEPIMSLRLSLSKAIALLNLNDEEQSMQYFLKALVLARELGKKEHEAKAMLNLGKLQELSNQKSWAKASFKKAIKFYSAVGDIQNYRRSSYFLADTMCHSLFPLILDLIKGSRIFCHRYMLRRWKNQMQPFWFCGTMAKLYDSKDDINCLVHEDIASEVGTALVDI
;
A
#
# COMPACT_ATOMS: atom_id res chain seq x y z
N MET A 1 -74.76 13.08 51.49
CA MET A 1 -73.39 12.55 51.28
C MET A 1 -73.42 11.02 51.36
N PRO A 2 -73.10 10.28 50.30
CA PRO A 2 -72.70 8.88 50.41
C PRO A 2 -71.17 8.78 50.52
N LYS A 3 -70.69 7.93 51.43
CA LYS A 3 -69.26 7.67 51.67
C LYS A 3 -68.67 6.96 50.44
N LYS A 4 -67.58 7.49 49.88
CA LYS A 4 -66.77 6.79 48.86
C LYS A 4 -66.09 5.59 49.54
N GLU A 5 -66.52 4.38 49.21
CA GLU A 5 -65.81 3.16 49.58
C GLU A 5 -64.46 3.13 48.85
N LYS A 6 -63.37 3.15 49.63
CA LYS A 6 -62.02 2.93 49.10
C LYS A 6 -61.83 1.44 48.89
N TYR A 7 -61.85 1.00 47.63
CA TYR A 7 -61.39 -0.34 47.27
C TYR A 7 -59.88 -0.45 47.53
N HIS A 8 -59.50 -1.09 48.62
CA HIS A 8 -58.14 -1.54 48.82
C HIS A 8 -57.95 -2.86 48.07
N PHE A 9 -57.38 -2.79 46.87
CA PHE A 9 -56.83 -3.98 46.21
C PHE A 9 -55.59 -4.41 47.01
N ASN A 10 -55.76 -5.42 47.87
CA ASN A 10 -54.63 -6.13 48.45
C ASN A 10 -53.97 -6.95 47.33
N ILE A 11 -52.94 -6.39 46.70
CA ILE A 11 -52.07 -7.14 45.79
C ILE A 11 -51.24 -8.08 46.68
N THR A 12 -51.75 -9.30 46.89
CA THR A 12 -50.99 -10.36 47.55
C THR A 12 -49.93 -10.88 46.58
N TYR A 13 -48.70 -10.45 46.78
CA TYR A 13 -47.52 -10.91 46.02
C TYR A 13 -47.17 -12.34 46.45
N ASP A 14 -47.73 -13.35 45.79
CA ASP A 14 -47.29 -14.72 46.01
C ASP A 14 -45.94 -14.97 45.32
N ARG A 15 -44.85 -14.83 46.09
CA ARG A 15 -43.48 -15.09 45.64
C ARG A 15 -43.33 -16.47 45.00
N LYS A 16 -44.16 -17.46 45.35
CA LYS A 16 -44.09 -18.82 44.78
C LYS A 16 -44.65 -18.89 43.37
N GLU A 17 -45.72 -18.14 43.06
CA GLU A 17 -46.26 -18.05 41.69
C GLU A 17 -45.32 -17.28 40.77
N VAL A 18 -44.74 -16.17 41.22
CA VAL A 18 -43.75 -15.41 40.44
C VAL A 18 -42.51 -16.27 40.18
N LYS A 19 -42.02 -17.03 41.18
CA LYS A 19 -40.89 -17.96 41.01
C LYS A 19 -41.17 -19.10 40.02
N LYS A 20 -42.43 -19.54 39.85
CA LYS A 20 -42.78 -20.55 38.82
C LYS A 20 -42.67 -20.00 37.40
N HIS A 21 -42.81 -18.68 37.22
CA HIS A 21 -42.69 -18.01 35.92
C HIS A 21 -41.28 -17.48 35.62
N ILE A 22 -40.37 -17.52 36.60
CA ILE A 22 -38.95 -17.24 36.39
C ILE A 22 -38.30 -18.56 35.93
N ALA A 23 -38.08 -18.70 34.63
CA ALA A 23 -37.22 -19.77 34.13
C ALA A 23 -35.86 -19.66 34.82
N GLY A 24 -35.43 -20.72 35.52
CA GLY A 24 -34.14 -20.73 36.19
C GLY A 24 -33.03 -20.61 35.15
N ILE A 25 -32.33 -19.48 35.14
CA ILE A 25 -31.14 -19.26 34.31
C ILE A 25 -30.11 -20.34 34.70
N ALA A 26 -29.56 -21.06 33.73
CA ALA A 26 -28.56 -22.09 34.02
C ALA A 26 -27.33 -21.45 34.70
N PHE A 27 -26.66 -22.14 35.62
CA PHE A 27 -25.52 -21.58 36.38
C PHE A 27 -24.45 -20.93 35.49
N LYS A 28 -24.16 -21.53 34.32
CA LYS A 28 -23.23 -20.96 33.32
C LYS A 28 -23.76 -19.65 32.72
N GLU A 29 -25.05 -19.59 32.36
CA GLU A 29 -25.67 -18.38 31.82
C GLU A 29 -25.71 -17.25 32.86
N ALA A 30 -25.93 -17.57 34.13
CA ALA A 30 -25.91 -16.60 35.22
C ALA A 30 -24.53 -15.96 35.37
N ARG A 31 -23.44 -16.75 35.31
CA ARG A 31 -22.05 -16.26 35.37
C ARG A 31 -21.74 -15.25 34.27
N ARG A 32 -22.23 -15.50 33.05
CA ARG A 32 -22.00 -14.64 31.87
C ARG A 32 -22.68 -13.27 31.99
N VAL A 33 -23.74 -13.16 32.79
CA VAL A 33 -24.47 -11.90 33.04
C VAL A 33 -23.84 -11.10 34.18
N THR A 34 -23.36 -11.78 35.22
CA THR A 34 -22.89 -11.13 36.46
C THR A 34 -21.39 -10.81 36.48
N GLY A 35 -20.56 -11.59 35.77
CA GLY A 35 -19.10 -11.46 35.78
C GLY A 35 -18.52 -10.74 34.56
N PRO A 36 -17.20 -10.43 34.58
CA PRO A 36 -16.50 -9.95 33.38
C PRO A 36 -16.57 -10.99 32.27
N LEU A 37 -17.24 -10.65 31.17
CA LEU A 37 -17.66 -11.61 30.14
C LEU A 37 -16.50 -12.43 29.56
N TYR A 38 -15.36 -11.81 29.25
CA TYR A 38 -14.21 -12.52 28.70
C TYR A 38 -13.60 -13.53 29.67
N ASP A 39 -13.36 -13.15 30.92
CA ASP A 39 -12.78 -14.04 31.93
C ASP A 39 -13.71 -15.22 32.21
N VAL A 40 -15.03 -14.97 32.24
CA VAL A 40 -16.04 -16.03 32.40
C VAL A 40 -15.97 -17.02 31.23
N LEU A 41 -15.90 -16.54 29.99
CA LEU A 41 -15.80 -17.41 28.81
C LEU A 41 -14.49 -18.21 28.79
N ILE A 42 -13.36 -17.59 29.15
CA ILE A 42 -12.06 -18.27 29.22
C ILE A 42 -12.05 -19.35 30.31
N THR A 43 -12.59 -19.04 31.50
CA THR A 43 -12.71 -20.03 32.59
C THR A 43 -13.61 -21.20 32.20
N GLU A 44 -14.72 -20.96 31.50
CA GLU A 44 -15.57 -22.04 30.98
C GLU A 44 -14.84 -22.96 29.98
N LEU A 45 -13.98 -22.41 29.11
CA LEU A 45 -13.17 -23.22 28.18
C LEU A 45 -12.18 -24.11 28.92
N LEU A 46 -11.52 -23.56 29.95
CA LEU A 46 -10.58 -24.31 30.78
C LEU A 46 -11.29 -25.41 31.58
N GLU A 47 -12.48 -25.12 32.12
CA GLU A 47 -13.33 -26.12 32.79
C GLU A 47 -13.73 -27.26 31.84
N ASP A 48 -13.99 -26.95 30.56
CA ASP A 48 -14.27 -27.93 29.51
C ASP A 48 -13.00 -28.66 28.99
N GLY A 49 -11.80 -28.34 29.50
CA GLY A 49 -10.51 -28.92 29.09
C GLY A 49 -9.91 -28.38 27.79
N LEU A 50 -10.46 -27.27 27.26
CA LEU A 50 -10.15 -26.70 25.95
C LEU A 50 -9.09 -25.61 26.04
N THR A 51 -7.85 -26.04 26.31
CA THR A 51 -6.73 -25.13 26.59
C THR A 51 -6.25 -24.35 25.38
N TYR A 52 -6.41 -24.87 24.16
CA TYR A 52 -5.93 -24.19 22.95
C TYR A 52 -6.78 -22.96 22.63
N THR A 53 -8.10 -23.13 22.61
CA THR A 53 -9.06 -22.04 22.39
C THR A 53 -8.99 -21.03 23.51
N ALA A 54 -8.90 -21.48 24.78
CA ALA A 54 -8.76 -20.58 25.93
C ALA A 54 -7.53 -19.65 25.78
N ARG A 55 -6.38 -20.21 25.37
CA ARG A 55 -5.15 -19.42 25.17
C ARG A 55 -5.31 -18.40 24.04
N HIS A 56 -5.90 -18.78 22.91
CA HIS A 56 -6.13 -17.87 21.79
C HIS A 56 -7.10 -16.75 22.16
N PHE A 57 -8.20 -17.07 22.85
CA PHE A 57 -9.12 -16.04 23.36
C PHE A 57 -8.41 -15.06 24.31
N GLN A 58 -7.52 -15.54 25.19
CA GLN A 58 -6.75 -14.66 26.06
C GLN A 58 -5.83 -13.71 25.27
N ILE A 59 -5.18 -14.20 24.21
CA ILE A 59 -4.35 -13.38 23.32
C ILE A 59 -5.21 -12.31 22.64
N GLU A 60 -6.35 -12.71 22.05
CA GLU A 60 -7.25 -11.77 21.35
C GLU A 60 -7.86 -10.71 22.28
N VAL A 61 -8.13 -11.05 23.54
CA VAL A 61 -8.62 -10.07 24.52
C VAL A 61 -7.52 -9.07 24.86
N ASN A 62 -6.27 -9.53 25.02
CA ASN A 62 -5.15 -8.64 25.30
C ASN A 62 -4.87 -7.71 24.11
N THR A 63 -4.90 -8.22 22.88
CA THR A 63 -4.70 -7.41 21.67
C THR A 63 -5.83 -6.40 21.48
N GLU A 64 -7.08 -6.77 21.79
CA GLU A 64 -8.21 -5.83 21.78
C GLU A 64 -8.00 -4.69 22.79
N ASP A 65 -7.58 -5.01 24.01
CA ASP A 65 -7.35 -4.01 25.05
C ASP A 65 -6.17 -3.08 24.70
N GLU A 66 -5.11 -3.58 24.06
CA GLU A 66 -4.00 -2.78 23.52
C GLU A 66 -4.49 -1.85 22.40
N TYR A 67 -5.20 -2.39 21.40
CA TYR A 67 -5.72 -1.59 20.29
C TYR A 67 -6.75 -0.54 20.74
N PHE A 68 -7.51 -0.82 21.79
CA PHE A 68 -8.42 0.16 22.36
C PHE A 68 -7.67 1.28 23.08
N LYS A 69 -6.61 0.94 23.84
CA LYS A 69 -5.75 1.94 24.50
C LYS A 69 -5.03 2.84 23.49
N ASP A 70 -4.55 2.26 22.40
CA ASP A 70 -3.84 2.96 21.33
C ASP A 70 -4.78 3.67 20.34
N ASN A 71 -6.09 3.67 20.59
CA ASN A 71 -7.13 4.24 19.72
C ASN A 71 -7.14 3.69 18.28
N VAL A 72 -6.60 2.48 18.07
CA VAL A 72 -6.65 1.75 16.79
C VAL A 72 -8.08 1.26 16.51
N ILE A 73 -8.79 0.82 17.55
CA ILE A 73 -10.20 0.42 17.49
C ILE A 73 -11.06 1.30 18.38
N ARG A 74 -12.32 1.49 17.98
CA ARG A 74 -13.34 2.22 18.77
C ARG A 74 -14.37 1.31 19.40
N ASP A 75 -14.74 0.24 18.71
CA ASP A 75 -15.77 -0.69 19.12
C ASP A 75 -15.14 -1.99 19.58
N ARG A 76 -15.60 -2.53 20.73
CA ARG A 76 -15.11 -3.82 21.23
C ARG A 76 -16.07 -4.95 20.91
N LEU A 77 -15.56 -6.18 20.83
CA LEU A 77 -16.32 -7.38 20.55
C LEU A 77 -17.22 -7.75 21.74
N LYS A 78 -16.78 -7.51 22.98
CA LYS A 78 -17.61 -7.67 24.20
C LYS A 78 -18.88 -6.82 24.22
N GLU A 79 -18.90 -5.72 23.47
CA GLU A 79 -20.08 -4.86 23.33
C GLU A 79 -21.13 -5.46 22.38
N ARG A 80 -20.77 -6.52 21.63
CA ARG A 80 -21.66 -7.35 20.80
C ARG A 80 -21.73 -8.79 21.32
N PRO A 81 -22.44 -9.04 22.44
CA PRO A 81 -22.45 -10.36 23.09
C PRO A 81 -23.01 -11.47 22.18
N SER A 82 -23.97 -11.18 21.31
CA SER A 82 -24.52 -12.19 20.39
C SER A 82 -23.52 -12.66 19.34
N LEU A 83 -22.64 -11.76 18.86
CA LEU A 83 -21.57 -12.12 17.94
C LEU A 83 -20.46 -12.88 18.67
N LEU A 84 -20.03 -12.36 19.82
CA LEU A 84 -19.00 -12.96 20.65
C LEU A 84 -19.37 -14.41 21.06
N LEU A 85 -20.60 -14.64 21.52
CA LEU A 85 -21.05 -15.97 21.94
C LEU A 85 -21.14 -16.96 20.77
N ASP A 86 -21.56 -16.52 19.58
CA ASP A 86 -21.57 -17.39 18.40
C ASP A 86 -20.15 -17.77 17.94
N ILE A 87 -19.21 -16.82 17.99
CA ILE A 87 -17.79 -17.10 17.71
C ILE A 87 -17.25 -18.08 18.75
N TYR A 88 -17.52 -17.81 20.03
CA TYR A 88 -17.13 -18.65 21.15
C TYR A 88 -17.62 -20.09 21.01
N ASP A 89 -18.92 -20.30 20.78
CA ASP A 89 -19.51 -21.64 20.69
C ASP A 89 -18.95 -22.43 19.49
N LYS A 90 -18.72 -21.76 18.36
CA LYS A 90 -18.09 -22.37 17.18
C LYS A 90 -16.64 -22.75 17.41
N CYS A 91 -15.84 -21.87 18.01
CA CYS A 91 -14.44 -22.17 18.35
C CYS A 91 -14.34 -23.29 19.39
N ARG A 92 -15.22 -23.26 20.41
CA ARG A 92 -15.32 -24.31 21.43
C ARG A 92 -15.61 -25.66 20.80
N MET A 93 -16.60 -25.72 19.90
CA MET A 93 -16.95 -26.96 19.20
C MET A 93 -15.83 -27.40 18.25
N ALA A 94 -15.15 -26.45 17.59
CA ALA A 94 -14.03 -26.76 16.71
C ALA A 94 -12.91 -27.47 17.46
N GLU A 95 -12.48 -27.01 18.64
CA GLU A 95 -11.44 -27.73 19.41
C GLU A 95 -11.93 -29.11 19.88
N LYS A 96 -13.18 -29.25 20.34
CA LYS A 96 -13.75 -30.57 20.70
C LYS A 96 -13.68 -31.55 19.53
N MET A 97 -14.00 -31.09 18.32
CA MET A 97 -13.93 -31.91 17.12
C MET A 97 -12.48 -32.18 16.66
N ALA A 98 -11.54 -31.25 16.92
CA ALA A 98 -10.11 -31.43 16.60
C ALA A 98 -9.44 -32.53 17.42
N LEU A 99 -9.94 -32.77 18.64
CA LEU A 99 -9.44 -33.82 19.54
C LEU A 99 -9.80 -35.22 19.05
N LEU A 100 -10.78 -35.36 18.16
CA LEU A 100 -11.12 -36.64 17.53
C LEU A 100 -10.07 -36.94 16.44
N PRO A 101 -9.34 -38.07 16.49
CA PRO A 101 -8.26 -38.40 15.54
C PRO A 101 -8.78 -38.85 14.16
N ASN A 102 -9.94 -38.35 13.75
CA ASN A 102 -10.65 -38.74 12.55
C ASN A 102 -10.67 -37.60 11.54
N TYR A 103 -10.64 -37.97 10.26
CA TYR A 103 -10.72 -37.02 9.15
C TYR A 103 -11.98 -36.13 9.21
N GLU A 104 -13.12 -36.70 9.60
CA GLU A 104 -14.37 -35.94 9.79
C GLU A 104 -14.30 -34.93 10.93
N GLY A 105 -13.54 -35.23 12.00
CA GLY A 105 -13.24 -34.29 13.07
C GLY A 105 -12.52 -33.06 12.52
N LEU A 106 -11.43 -33.27 11.78
CA LEU A 106 -10.70 -32.17 11.12
C LEU A 106 -11.57 -31.38 10.13
N HIS A 107 -12.42 -32.06 9.35
CA HIS A 107 -13.32 -31.36 8.41
C HIS A 107 -14.33 -30.47 9.14
N THR A 108 -14.97 -30.99 10.17
CA THR A 108 -15.94 -30.21 10.97
C THR A 108 -15.27 -29.04 11.69
N THR A 109 -14.02 -29.21 12.15
CA THR A 109 -13.24 -28.08 12.71
C THR A 109 -13.05 -26.96 11.69
N PHE A 110 -12.72 -27.32 10.46
CA PHE A 110 -12.52 -26.39 9.37
C PHE A 110 -13.83 -25.66 9.02
N ASP A 111 -14.94 -26.39 8.88
CA ASP A 111 -16.24 -25.80 8.55
C ASP A 111 -16.71 -24.82 9.63
N LEU A 112 -16.56 -25.16 10.91
CA LEU A 112 -16.93 -24.29 12.03
C LEU A 112 -16.11 -22.99 12.03
N LEU A 113 -14.80 -23.07 11.85
CA LEU A 113 -13.94 -21.90 11.80
C LEU A 113 -14.17 -21.08 10.52
N TYR A 114 -14.45 -21.73 9.39
CA TYR A 114 -14.82 -21.05 8.15
C TYR A 114 -16.13 -20.25 8.31
N GLN A 115 -17.12 -20.79 9.01
CA GLN A 115 -18.35 -20.04 9.33
C GLN A 115 -18.09 -18.81 10.20
N VAL A 116 -17.12 -18.88 11.12
CA VAL A 116 -16.69 -17.71 11.90
C VAL A 116 -16.10 -16.64 10.98
N ILE A 117 -15.19 -17.04 10.08
CA ILE A 117 -14.56 -16.15 9.10
C ILE A 117 -15.62 -15.45 8.24
N LEU A 118 -16.57 -16.21 7.68
CA LEU A 118 -17.66 -15.66 6.86
C LEU A 118 -18.50 -14.63 7.63
N LYS A 119 -18.76 -14.88 8.92
CA LYS A 119 -19.56 -13.97 9.75
C LYS A 119 -18.82 -12.67 10.07
N LEU A 120 -17.52 -12.75 10.33
CA LEU A 120 -16.67 -11.58 10.56
C LEU A 120 -16.50 -10.72 9.29
N GLN A 121 -16.57 -11.33 8.11
CA GLN A 121 -16.45 -10.64 6.82
C GLN A 121 -17.72 -9.92 6.35
N THR A 122 -18.81 -10.03 7.11
CA THR A 122 -20.02 -9.26 6.80
C THR A 122 -19.75 -7.76 6.98
N PRO A 123 -20.36 -6.86 6.17
CA PRO A 123 -20.10 -5.42 6.22
C PRO A 123 -20.24 -4.78 7.62
N GLN A 124 -21.09 -5.35 8.47
CA GLN A 124 -21.34 -4.88 9.83
C GLN A 124 -20.23 -5.25 10.83
N ASN A 125 -19.38 -6.22 10.48
CA ASN A 125 -18.37 -6.83 11.33
C ASN A 125 -16.93 -6.60 10.82
N LEU A 126 -16.74 -5.95 9.66
CA LEU A 126 -15.42 -5.61 9.10
C LEU A 126 -14.51 -4.82 10.05
N LYS A 127 -15.09 -4.14 11.05
CA LYS A 127 -14.35 -3.44 12.12
C LYS A 127 -13.54 -4.37 13.03
N TYR A 128 -13.83 -5.68 13.02
CA TYR A 128 -13.11 -6.70 13.78
C TYR A 128 -12.10 -7.48 12.92
N ASP A 129 -11.56 -6.85 11.87
CA ASP A 129 -10.59 -7.45 10.94
C ASP A 129 -9.31 -7.95 11.63
N TRP A 130 -8.97 -7.41 12.80
CA TRP A 130 -7.83 -7.87 13.59
C TRP A 130 -7.95 -9.36 14.00
N LEU A 131 -9.15 -9.86 14.30
CA LEU A 131 -9.41 -11.28 14.61
C LEU A 131 -9.21 -12.20 13.40
N LEU A 132 -9.40 -11.68 12.18
CA LEU A 132 -9.38 -12.50 10.97
C LEU A 132 -7.99 -13.06 10.68
N GLN A 133 -6.94 -12.30 10.99
CA GLN A 133 -5.56 -12.73 10.73
C GLN A 133 -5.22 -14.03 11.47
N ASP A 134 -5.55 -14.09 12.75
CA ASP A 134 -5.24 -15.23 13.61
C ASP A 134 -6.09 -16.44 13.24
N LEU A 135 -7.38 -16.21 12.94
CA LEU A 135 -8.26 -17.24 12.39
C LEU A 135 -7.74 -17.81 11.07
N PHE A 136 -7.28 -16.96 10.14
CA PHE A 136 -6.69 -17.44 8.89
C PHE A 136 -5.43 -18.27 9.14
N GLN A 137 -4.56 -17.86 10.06
CA GLN A 137 -3.37 -18.63 10.40
C GLN A 137 -3.72 -20.02 10.97
N ILE A 138 -4.73 -20.11 11.83
CA ILE A 138 -5.20 -21.39 12.39
C ILE A 138 -5.80 -22.25 11.28
N VAL A 139 -6.73 -21.70 10.49
CA VAL A 139 -7.46 -22.43 9.46
C VAL A 139 -6.55 -22.89 8.33
N THR A 140 -5.56 -22.08 7.93
CA THR A 140 -4.58 -22.50 6.92
C THR A 140 -3.75 -23.72 7.37
N ARG A 141 -3.34 -23.78 8.64
CA ARG A 141 -2.63 -24.95 9.21
C ARG A 141 -3.51 -26.20 9.25
N ILE A 142 -4.80 -26.05 9.56
CA ILE A 142 -5.78 -27.15 9.51
C ILE A 142 -5.99 -27.61 8.06
N GLY A 143 -6.11 -26.66 7.13
CA GLY A 143 -6.21 -26.90 5.70
C GLY A 143 -5.03 -27.67 5.11
N GLU A 144 -3.80 -27.34 5.52
CA GLU A 144 -2.60 -28.08 5.12
C GLU A 144 -2.65 -29.54 5.58
N LYS A 145 -3.21 -29.82 6.77
CA LYS A 145 -3.38 -31.20 7.29
C LYS A 145 -4.50 -31.99 6.59
N LEU A 146 -5.58 -31.32 6.18
CA LEU A 146 -6.67 -31.94 5.42
C LEU A 146 -6.17 -32.45 4.05
N GLY A 147 -5.28 -31.70 3.41
CA GLY A 147 -4.68 -32.05 2.12
C GLY A 147 -5.72 -32.19 0.99
N ALA A 148 -5.30 -32.74 -0.16
CA ALA A 148 -6.15 -32.90 -1.35
C ALA A 148 -7.23 -34.01 -1.24
N LYS A 149 -7.51 -34.50 -0.03
CA LYS A 149 -8.42 -35.64 0.19
C LYS A 149 -9.90 -35.22 0.17
N SER A 150 -10.23 -33.94 0.34
CA SER A 150 -11.62 -33.45 0.45
C SER A 150 -12.08 -32.66 -0.76
N ARG A 151 -12.90 -33.24 -1.64
CA ARG A 151 -13.60 -32.43 -2.67
C ARG A 151 -14.55 -31.39 -2.08
N ARG A 152 -15.01 -31.58 -0.84
CA ARG A 152 -16.04 -30.74 -0.20
C ARG A 152 -15.48 -29.42 0.37
N SER A 153 -14.23 -29.40 0.84
CA SER A 153 -13.62 -28.21 1.45
C SER A 153 -12.70 -27.42 0.51
N ASP A 154 -12.47 -27.90 -0.72
CA ASP A 154 -11.50 -27.29 -1.62
C ASP A 154 -11.84 -25.83 -1.98
N GLN A 155 -13.12 -25.49 -2.21
CA GLN A 155 -13.52 -24.12 -2.56
C GLN A 155 -13.34 -23.15 -1.37
N PRO A 156 -13.88 -23.42 -0.17
CA PRO A 156 -13.57 -22.63 1.02
C PRO A 156 -12.07 -22.49 1.30
N LEU A 157 -11.32 -23.59 1.14
CA LEU A 157 -9.88 -23.59 1.42
C LEU A 157 -9.10 -22.74 0.42
N CYS A 158 -9.49 -22.78 -0.85
CA CYS A 158 -8.92 -21.93 -1.90
C CYS A 158 -9.15 -20.44 -1.60
N LEU A 159 -10.37 -20.07 -1.19
CA LEU A 159 -10.74 -18.70 -0.81
C LEU A 159 -9.98 -18.22 0.44
N ILE A 160 -9.84 -19.08 1.44
CA ILE A 160 -9.08 -18.79 2.66
C ILE A 160 -7.59 -18.57 2.35
N TYR A 161 -6.98 -19.46 1.55
CA TYR A 161 -5.59 -19.27 1.13
C TYR A 161 -5.39 -17.98 0.34
N PHE A 162 -6.34 -17.63 -0.54
CA PHE A 162 -6.30 -16.38 -1.28
C PHE A 162 -6.40 -15.15 -0.36
N ALA A 163 -7.37 -15.15 0.57
CA ALA A 163 -7.56 -14.05 1.51
C ALA A 163 -6.36 -13.87 2.43
N TYR A 164 -5.81 -14.97 2.96
CA TYR A 164 -4.63 -14.93 3.82
C TYR A 164 -3.38 -14.45 3.06
N ALA A 165 -3.16 -14.94 1.83
CA ALA A 165 -2.06 -14.48 0.98
C ALA A 165 -2.15 -12.98 0.69
N LYS A 166 -3.36 -12.46 0.47
CA LYS A 166 -3.62 -11.03 0.27
C LYS A 166 -3.28 -10.20 1.50
N ILE A 167 -3.66 -10.65 2.70
CA ILE A 167 -3.30 -9.95 3.95
C ILE A 167 -1.78 -9.95 4.13
N LEU A 168 -1.12 -11.09 3.89
CA LEU A 168 0.34 -11.20 4.00
C LEU A 168 1.07 -10.26 3.04
N SER A 169 0.59 -10.12 1.81
CA SER A 169 1.23 -9.25 0.80
C SER A 169 0.90 -7.77 0.97
N GLU A 170 -0.38 -7.40 1.12
CA GLU A 170 -0.83 -6.00 1.12
C GLU A 170 -0.62 -5.31 2.48
N ARG A 171 -0.87 -6.01 3.60
CA ARG A 171 -0.81 -5.41 4.95
C ARG A 171 0.54 -5.64 5.63
N LEU A 172 1.10 -6.83 5.48
CA LEU A 172 2.32 -7.23 6.21
C LEU A 172 3.60 -7.16 5.36
N GLY A 173 3.51 -6.94 4.05
CA GLY A 173 4.66 -6.87 3.14
C GLY A 173 5.45 -8.18 3.02
N LYS A 174 4.91 -9.31 3.50
CA LYS A 174 5.59 -10.63 3.50
C LYS A 174 5.37 -11.38 2.19
N HIS A 175 5.83 -10.79 1.09
CA HIS A 175 5.55 -11.28 -0.27
C HIS A 175 6.01 -12.73 -0.52
N GLU A 176 7.18 -13.17 -0.01
CA GLU A 176 7.65 -14.55 -0.20
C GLU A 176 6.70 -15.58 0.42
N THR A 177 6.24 -15.33 1.65
CA THR A 177 5.28 -16.21 2.32
C THR A 177 3.92 -16.17 1.64
N ALA A 178 3.52 -15.01 1.10
CA ALA A 178 2.28 -14.88 0.34
C ALA A 178 2.30 -15.73 -0.94
N LEU A 179 3.45 -15.82 -1.64
CA LEU A 179 3.59 -16.66 -2.84
C LEU A 179 3.27 -18.13 -2.56
N LYS A 180 3.71 -18.67 -1.42
CA LYS A 180 3.38 -20.06 -1.02
C LYS A 180 1.87 -20.29 -0.97
N TYR A 181 1.13 -19.36 -0.36
CA TYR A 181 -0.32 -19.48 -0.23
C TYR A 181 -1.06 -19.19 -1.54
N TYR A 182 -0.55 -18.28 -2.38
CA TYR A 182 -1.06 -18.11 -3.74
C TYR A 182 -0.88 -19.39 -4.56
N ASP A 183 0.27 -20.07 -4.47
CA ASP A 183 0.51 -21.35 -5.15
C ASP A 183 -0.44 -22.45 -4.67
N MET A 184 -0.66 -22.55 -3.36
CA MET A 184 -1.63 -23.49 -2.79
C MET A 184 -3.05 -23.20 -3.25
N SER A 185 -3.47 -21.94 -3.26
CA SER A 185 -4.78 -21.52 -3.74
C SER A 185 -4.96 -21.78 -5.24
N MET A 186 -3.95 -21.47 -6.06
CA MET A 186 -3.96 -21.74 -7.50
C MET A 186 -4.11 -23.24 -7.78
N LYS A 187 -3.34 -24.11 -7.11
CA LYS A 187 -3.45 -25.56 -7.27
C LYS A 187 -4.86 -26.10 -7.02
N LEU A 188 -5.58 -25.52 -6.05
CA LEU A 188 -6.98 -25.89 -5.77
C LEU A 188 -7.95 -25.35 -6.82
N ALA A 189 -7.65 -24.20 -7.42
CA ALA A 189 -8.47 -23.55 -8.43
C ALA A 189 -8.25 -24.09 -9.87
N VAL A 190 -7.17 -24.83 -10.13
CA VAL A 190 -6.90 -25.44 -11.45
C VAL A 190 -8.12 -26.26 -11.88
N ASP A 191 -8.58 -26.03 -13.11
CA ASP A 191 -9.75 -26.65 -13.76
C ASP A 191 -11.12 -26.37 -13.13
N ARG A 192 -11.19 -25.43 -12.16
CA ARG A 192 -12.44 -25.09 -11.46
C ARG A 192 -12.88 -23.66 -11.76
N ASN A 193 -14.10 -23.49 -12.24
CA ASN A 193 -14.70 -22.18 -12.55
C ASN A 193 -15.32 -21.53 -11.30
N TRP A 194 -14.55 -21.40 -10.23
CA TRP A 194 -15.01 -20.64 -9.06
C TRP A 194 -14.92 -19.14 -9.33
N LEU A 195 -15.94 -18.43 -8.88
CA LEU A 195 -15.94 -16.98 -8.87
C LEU A 195 -15.12 -16.49 -7.67
N ALA A 196 -14.40 -15.40 -7.86
CA ALA A 196 -13.94 -14.61 -6.73
C ALA A 196 -15.20 -13.95 -6.15
N ASP A 197 -15.87 -14.61 -5.21
CA ASP A 197 -16.97 -13.96 -4.50
C ASP A 197 -16.45 -12.66 -3.90
N VAL A 198 -17.19 -11.57 -4.16
CA VAL A 198 -16.89 -10.19 -3.76
C VAL A 198 -17.09 -10.08 -2.24
N MET A 199 -16.20 -10.71 -1.47
CA MET A 199 -16.21 -10.64 -0.01
C MET A 199 -14.98 -9.92 0.55
N TYR A 200 -14.16 -9.29 -0.31
CA TYR A 200 -12.87 -8.73 0.13
C TYR A 200 -12.49 -7.37 -0.44
N LEU A 201 -13.25 -6.79 -1.38
CA LEU A 201 -12.98 -5.47 -1.96
C LEU A 201 -14.29 -4.82 -2.41
N LYS A 202 -14.39 -3.50 -2.19
CA LYS A 202 -15.43 -2.65 -2.76
C LYS A 202 -15.54 -2.91 -4.27
N LYS A 203 -16.70 -3.38 -4.73
CA LYS A 203 -17.20 -3.37 -6.13
C LYS A 203 -16.13 -3.41 -7.23
N GLU A 204 -15.61 -4.60 -7.56
CA GLU A 204 -14.91 -4.83 -8.83
C GLU A 204 -15.34 -6.15 -9.45
N GLY A 205 -16.54 -6.18 -10.05
CA GLY A 205 -16.97 -7.22 -11.01
C GLY A 205 -17.04 -8.67 -10.50
N TYR A 206 -17.63 -9.54 -11.32
CA TYR A 206 -17.60 -10.99 -11.14
C TYR A 206 -16.46 -11.55 -12.01
N SER A 207 -15.24 -11.63 -11.48
CA SER A 207 -14.11 -12.28 -12.15
C SER A 207 -13.87 -13.70 -11.63
N LYS A 208 -13.23 -14.54 -12.45
CA LYS A 208 -12.85 -15.89 -12.02
C LYS A 208 -11.75 -15.80 -10.97
N ILE A 209 -11.80 -16.66 -9.95
CA ILE A 209 -10.79 -16.67 -8.89
C ILE A 209 -9.38 -16.86 -9.43
N THR A 210 -9.22 -17.64 -10.49
CA THR A 210 -7.92 -17.88 -11.15
C THR A 210 -7.33 -16.61 -11.74
N GLN A 211 -8.16 -15.69 -12.24
CA GLN A 211 -7.73 -14.39 -12.76
C GLN A 211 -7.28 -13.46 -11.62
N GLU A 212 -8.07 -13.37 -10.55
CA GLU A 212 -7.71 -12.54 -9.39
C GLU A 212 -6.47 -13.06 -8.66
N LEU A 213 -6.34 -14.39 -8.54
CA LEU A 213 -5.14 -15.04 -8.06
C LEU A 213 -3.92 -14.67 -8.90
N ALA A 214 -4.05 -14.75 -10.23
CA ALA A 214 -2.98 -14.38 -11.15
C ALA A 214 -2.56 -12.90 -10.97
N ARG A 215 -3.53 -11.98 -10.90
CA ARG A 215 -3.30 -10.55 -10.68
C ARG A 215 -2.57 -10.26 -9.37
N LYS A 216 -3.07 -10.78 -8.24
CA LYS A 216 -2.50 -10.51 -6.91
C LYS A 216 -1.13 -11.16 -6.73
N LYS A 217 -0.94 -12.37 -7.26
CA LYS A 217 0.36 -13.05 -7.27
C LYS A 217 1.37 -12.31 -8.16
N ALA A 218 0.97 -11.84 -9.34
CA ALA A 218 1.83 -11.05 -10.22
C ALA A 218 2.29 -9.74 -9.56
N LYS A 219 1.39 -9.02 -8.88
CA LYS A 219 1.74 -7.82 -8.09
C LYS A 219 2.77 -8.13 -6.99
N SER A 220 2.58 -9.22 -6.25
CA SER A 220 3.54 -9.64 -5.21
C SER A 220 4.92 -10.01 -5.79
N LEU A 221 4.95 -10.62 -6.98
CA LEU A 221 6.21 -10.90 -7.69
C LEU A 221 6.92 -9.63 -8.15
N LEU A 222 6.18 -8.60 -8.60
CA LEU A 222 6.76 -7.32 -8.98
C LEU A 222 7.36 -6.57 -7.78
N GLU A 223 6.72 -6.62 -6.62
CA GLU A 223 7.32 -6.04 -5.40
C GLU A 223 8.61 -6.77 -4.99
N LEU A 224 8.64 -8.10 -5.10
CA LEU A 224 9.89 -8.87 -4.90
C LEU A 224 10.95 -8.56 -5.96
N SER A 225 10.55 -8.26 -7.19
CA SER A 225 11.46 -7.80 -8.24
C SER A 225 12.09 -6.47 -7.87
N ARG A 226 11.28 -5.48 -7.43
CA ARG A 226 11.76 -4.17 -6.97
C ARG A 226 12.76 -4.31 -5.80
N LEU A 227 12.43 -5.13 -4.79
CA LEU A 227 13.28 -5.33 -3.61
C LEU A 227 14.63 -5.99 -3.94
N ASN A 228 14.66 -6.88 -4.93
CA ASN A 228 15.87 -7.62 -5.29
C ASN A 228 16.68 -6.97 -6.42
N MET A 229 16.18 -5.93 -7.09
CA MET A 229 16.83 -5.39 -8.29
C MET A 229 18.26 -4.89 -8.02
N SER A 230 18.48 -4.24 -6.88
CA SER A 230 19.81 -3.76 -6.46
C SER A 230 20.72 -4.85 -5.89
N ILE A 231 20.15 -6.00 -5.48
CA ILE A 231 20.87 -7.10 -4.81
C ILE A 231 21.26 -8.19 -5.81
N ASP A 232 20.28 -8.71 -6.54
CA ASP A 232 20.41 -9.80 -7.51
C ASP A 232 19.46 -9.55 -8.70
N MET A 233 20.04 -8.98 -9.75
CA MET A 233 19.34 -8.61 -10.97
C MET A 233 18.70 -9.83 -11.66
N ASP A 234 19.38 -10.97 -11.69
CA ASP A 234 18.87 -12.17 -12.37
C ASP A 234 17.63 -12.72 -11.66
N ARG A 235 17.64 -12.71 -10.33
CA ARG A 235 16.44 -13.05 -9.54
C ARG A 235 15.31 -12.07 -9.79
N ALA A 236 15.58 -10.77 -9.79
CA ALA A 236 14.57 -9.74 -10.05
C ALA A 236 13.92 -9.89 -11.43
N LEU A 237 14.74 -10.06 -12.47
CA LEU A 237 14.27 -10.35 -13.83
C LEU A 237 13.45 -11.64 -13.88
N SER A 238 13.85 -12.67 -13.13
CA SER A 238 13.08 -13.92 -13.03
C SER A 238 11.68 -13.71 -12.45
N PHE A 239 11.54 -12.82 -11.45
CA PHE A 239 10.24 -12.49 -10.85
C PHE A 239 9.35 -11.72 -11.82
N SER A 240 9.90 -10.72 -12.53
CA SER A 240 9.17 -9.99 -13.57
C SER A 240 8.67 -10.93 -14.68
N ARG A 241 9.51 -11.87 -15.14
CA ARG A 241 9.13 -12.89 -16.14
C ARG A 241 8.04 -13.83 -15.62
N LYS A 242 8.16 -14.30 -14.37
CA LYS A 242 7.13 -15.13 -13.73
C LYS A 242 5.80 -14.41 -13.60
N ALA A 243 5.81 -13.11 -13.29
CA ALA A 243 4.59 -12.30 -13.20
C ALA A 243 3.85 -12.26 -14.54
N LEU A 244 4.55 -12.02 -15.64
CA LEU A 244 3.98 -12.03 -16.99
C LEU A 244 3.44 -13.41 -17.38
N LEU A 245 4.19 -14.48 -17.07
CA LEU A 245 3.78 -15.85 -17.35
C LEU A 245 2.44 -16.17 -16.66
N ILE A 246 2.34 -15.88 -15.36
CA ILE A 246 1.13 -16.14 -14.57
C ILE A 246 -0.09 -15.37 -15.10
N LEU A 247 0.10 -14.11 -15.50
CA LEU A 247 -0.99 -13.32 -16.10
C LEU A 247 -1.42 -13.88 -17.45
N SER A 248 -0.48 -14.38 -18.25
CA SER A 248 -0.77 -15.01 -19.53
C SER A 248 -1.54 -16.32 -19.36
N GLU A 249 -1.16 -17.15 -18.37
CA GLU A 249 -1.84 -18.40 -18.00
C GLU A 249 -3.26 -18.15 -17.46
N GLY A 250 -3.46 -17.06 -16.71
CA GLY A 250 -4.78 -16.63 -16.22
C GLY A 250 -5.72 -16.11 -17.33
N GLY A 251 -5.22 -15.95 -18.55
CA GLY A 251 -5.96 -15.53 -19.72
C GLY A 251 -5.46 -14.21 -20.30
N ARG A 252 -4.64 -14.28 -21.35
CA ARG A 252 -4.02 -13.12 -22.01
C ARG A 252 -5.00 -12.00 -22.38
N ILE A 253 -6.14 -12.33 -22.97
CA ILE A 253 -7.14 -11.32 -23.41
C ILE A 253 -7.87 -10.68 -22.21
N ALA A 254 -8.14 -11.47 -21.17
CA ALA A 254 -8.79 -10.98 -19.97
C ALA A 254 -7.88 -10.02 -19.20
N ASN A 255 -6.62 -10.42 -19.01
CA ASN A 255 -5.60 -9.73 -18.22
C ASN A 255 -4.72 -8.78 -19.04
N GLN A 256 -5.12 -8.40 -20.26
CA GLN A 256 -4.26 -7.59 -21.14
C GLN A 256 -3.87 -6.24 -20.52
N THR A 257 -4.79 -5.61 -19.78
CA THR A 257 -4.51 -4.39 -19.00
C THR A 257 -3.49 -4.62 -17.90
N ASP A 258 -3.60 -5.76 -17.20
CA ASP A 258 -2.66 -6.15 -16.15
C ASP A 258 -1.28 -6.49 -16.75
N ILE A 259 -1.22 -7.10 -17.93
CA ILE A 259 0.04 -7.37 -18.64
C ILE A 259 0.74 -6.04 -18.99
N ILE A 260 0.00 -5.07 -19.52
CA ILE A 260 0.54 -3.73 -19.81
C ILE A 260 1.01 -3.04 -18.53
N ASP A 261 0.21 -3.07 -17.46
CA ASP A 261 0.56 -2.49 -16.17
C ASP A 261 1.81 -3.14 -15.56
N THR A 262 1.95 -4.46 -15.67
CA THR A 262 3.13 -5.19 -15.19
C THR A 262 4.38 -4.90 -16.02
N LEU A 263 4.26 -4.81 -17.34
CA LEU A 263 5.39 -4.39 -18.20
C LEU A 263 5.81 -2.95 -17.89
N LEU A 264 4.86 -2.01 -17.75
CA LEU A 264 5.13 -0.62 -17.38
C LEU A 264 5.84 -0.54 -16.02
N THR A 265 5.33 -1.25 -15.02
CA THR A 265 5.93 -1.27 -13.68
C THR A 265 7.34 -1.88 -13.73
N SER A 266 7.56 -2.94 -14.53
CA SER A 266 8.91 -3.50 -14.71
C SER A 266 9.87 -2.52 -15.39
N ALA A 267 9.41 -1.77 -16.40
CA ALA A 267 10.20 -0.75 -17.07
C ALA A 267 10.56 0.42 -16.14
N GLU A 268 9.62 0.84 -15.29
CA GLU A 268 9.86 1.86 -14.26
C GLU A 268 10.94 1.43 -13.27
N ILE A 269 10.89 0.18 -12.79
CA ILE A 269 11.94 -0.38 -11.92
C ILE A 269 13.30 -0.38 -12.64
N TYR A 270 13.34 -0.77 -13.92
CA TYR A 270 14.59 -0.73 -14.69
C TYR A 270 15.12 0.69 -14.90
N VAL A 271 14.24 1.69 -15.03
CA VAL A 271 14.64 3.10 -15.12
C VAL A 271 15.21 3.60 -13.79
N GLU A 272 14.57 3.24 -12.67
CA GLU A 272 15.03 3.60 -11.32
C GLU A 272 16.43 3.04 -11.03
N GLU A 273 16.68 1.80 -11.43
CA GLU A 273 17.96 1.09 -11.27
C GLU A 273 18.94 1.33 -12.44
N LYS A 274 18.66 2.33 -13.29
CA LYS A 274 19.53 2.83 -14.37
C LYS A 274 19.84 1.82 -15.48
N HIS A 275 19.02 0.78 -15.65
CA HIS A 275 19.12 -0.21 -16.72
C HIS A 275 18.32 0.22 -17.97
N TYR A 276 18.73 1.33 -18.58
CA TYR A 276 17.95 2.02 -19.62
C TYR A 276 17.76 1.21 -20.93
N ARG A 277 18.74 0.37 -21.31
CA ARG A 277 18.61 -0.48 -22.51
C ARG A 277 17.50 -1.53 -22.36
N LEU A 278 17.43 -2.16 -21.19
CA LEU A 278 16.37 -3.13 -20.88
C LEU A 278 15.02 -2.44 -20.77
N ALA A 279 14.97 -1.29 -20.10
CA ALA A 279 13.77 -0.45 -20.02
C ALA A 279 13.23 -0.10 -21.42
N SER A 280 14.09 0.39 -22.32
CA SER A 280 13.70 0.75 -23.70
C SER A 280 13.06 -0.43 -24.42
N LYS A 281 13.69 -1.62 -24.36
CA LYS A 281 13.15 -2.83 -24.99
C LYS A 281 11.78 -3.21 -24.41
N THR A 282 11.64 -3.19 -23.08
CA THR A 282 10.33 -3.49 -22.45
C THR A 282 9.25 -2.45 -22.77
N LEU A 283 9.63 -1.20 -23.01
CA LEU A 283 8.70 -0.14 -23.39
C LEU A 283 8.25 -0.28 -24.85
N GLU A 284 9.11 -0.79 -25.74
CA GLU A 284 8.72 -1.21 -27.10
C GLU A 284 7.70 -2.36 -27.05
N ASP A 285 7.89 -3.33 -26.14
CA ASP A 285 6.92 -4.39 -25.92
C ASP A 285 5.56 -3.83 -25.45
N VAL A 286 5.56 -2.81 -24.58
CA VAL A 286 4.34 -2.12 -24.14
C VAL A 286 3.66 -1.39 -25.29
N GLU A 287 4.40 -0.70 -26.15
CA GLU A 287 3.83 -0.03 -27.33
C GLU A 287 3.16 -1.04 -28.27
N ASN A 288 3.73 -2.25 -28.40
CA ASN A 288 3.13 -3.31 -29.19
C ASN A 288 1.84 -3.84 -28.55
N GLU A 289 1.83 -4.11 -27.24
CA GLU A 289 0.62 -4.57 -26.54
C GLU A 289 -0.50 -3.51 -26.54
N LEU A 290 -0.16 -2.22 -26.45
CA LEU A 290 -1.14 -1.12 -26.52
C LEU A 290 -1.84 -1.05 -27.88
N LYS A 291 -1.18 -1.40 -29.00
CA LYS A 291 -1.81 -1.42 -30.34
C LYS A 291 -2.93 -2.47 -30.43
N PHE A 292 -2.80 -3.56 -29.69
CA PHE A 292 -3.79 -4.64 -29.66
C PHE A 292 -4.81 -4.48 -28.53
N LEU A 293 -4.74 -3.42 -27.73
CA LEU A 293 -5.64 -3.20 -26.61
C LEU A 293 -6.99 -2.67 -27.10
N ALA A 294 -8.07 -3.27 -26.61
CA ALA A 294 -9.42 -2.79 -26.91
C ALA A 294 -9.64 -1.37 -26.36
N VAL A 295 -10.32 -0.52 -27.14
CA VAL A 295 -10.52 0.91 -26.82
C VAL A 295 -11.23 1.11 -25.47
N ASN A 296 -12.13 0.21 -25.09
CA ASN A 296 -12.84 0.25 -23.81
C ASN A 296 -11.97 -0.06 -22.58
N LYS A 297 -10.84 -0.75 -22.78
CA LYS A 297 -9.88 -1.10 -21.72
C LYS A 297 -8.71 -0.12 -21.63
N TYR A 298 -8.61 0.79 -22.60
CA TYR A 298 -7.52 1.76 -22.65
C TYR A 298 -7.73 2.85 -21.60
N GLU A 299 -6.76 2.97 -20.70
CA GLU A 299 -6.69 4.08 -19.75
C GLU A 299 -5.57 5.04 -20.16
N PRO A 300 -5.83 6.35 -20.32
CA PRO A 300 -4.81 7.30 -20.77
C PRO A 300 -3.57 7.38 -19.84
N ILE A 301 -3.73 6.97 -18.57
CA ILE A 301 -2.63 6.87 -17.60
C ILE A 301 -1.52 5.91 -18.07
N MET A 302 -1.86 4.86 -18.83
CA MET A 302 -0.88 3.91 -19.38
C MET A 302 0.06 4.61 -20.35
N SER A 303 -0.49 5.43 -21.26
CA SER A 303 0.30 6.23 -22.21
C SER A 303 1.12 7.32 -21.53
N LEU A 304 0.61 7.90 -20.43
CA LEU A 304 1.39 8.84 -19.62
C LEU A 304 2.62 8.16 -19.02
N ARG A 305 2.43 7.02 -18.34
CA ARG A 305 3.52 6.24 -17.74
C ARG A 305 4.54 5.79 -18.79
N LEU A 306 4.05 5.26 -19.92
CA LEU A 306 4.90 4.87 -21.05
C LEU A 306 5.75 6.03 -21.55
N SER A 307 5.12 7.17 -21.87
CA SER A 307 5.83 8.32 -22.43
C SER A 307 6.86 8.89 -21.46
N LEU A 308 6.53 8.98 -20.17
CA LEU A 308 7.46 9.42 -19.14
C LEU A 308 8.68 8.47 -19.04
N SER A 309 8.43 7.17 -18.87
CA SER A 309 9.51 6.17 -18.70
C SER A 309 10.38 6.03 -19.94
N LYS A 310 9.78 6.11 -21.14
CA LYS A 310 10.50 6.08 -22.42
C LYS A 310 11.35 7.33 -22.61
N ALA A 311 10.82 8.51 -22.28
CA ALA A 311 11.60 9.75 -22.34
C ALA A 311 12.85 9.69 -21.45
N ILE A 312 12.71 9.17 -20.22
CA ILE A 312 13.84 9.03 -19.29
C ILE A 312 14.84 7.98 -19.80
N ALA A 313 14.38 6.85 -20.34
CA ALA A 313 15.28 5.85 -20.89
C ALA A 313 16.09 6.41 -22.08
N LEU A 314 15.42 7.08 -23.03
CA LEU A 314 16.06 7.68 -24.21
C LEU A 314 17.04 8.81 -23.86
N LEU A 315 16.71 9.63 -22.86
CA LEU A 315 17.60 10.67 -22.34
C LEU A 315 18.96 10.11 -21.94
N ASN A 316 18.96 8.97 -21.23
CA ASN A 316 20.19 8.33 -20.75
C ASN A 316 20.85 7.42 -21.81
N LEU A 317 20.19 7.20 -22.94
CA LEU A 317 20.74 6.53 -24.13
C LEU A 317 21.26 7.54 -25.17
N ASN A 318 21.30 8.83 -24.84
CA ASN A 318 21.76 9.93 -25.69
C ASN A 318 20.90 10.18 -26.94
N ASP A 319 19.62 9.79 -26.93
CA ASP A 319 18.66 10.14 -27.98
C ASP A 319 17.83 11.37 -27.54
N GLU A 320 18.46 12.54 -27.61
CA GLU A 320 17.89 13.81 -27.13
C GLU A 320 16.61 14.21 -27.88
N GLU A 321 16.58 14.01 -29.20
CA GLU A 321 15.46 14.42 -30.05
C GLU A 321 14.19 13.63 -29.73
N GLN A 322 14.28 12.30 -29.66
CA GLN A 322 13.12 11.48 -29.31
C GLN A 322 12.72 11.68 -27.84
N SER A 323 13.71 11.80 -26.94
CA SER A 323 13.45 12.07 -25.52
C SER A 323 12.61 13.35 -25.33
N MET A 324 12.93 14.43 -26.07
CA MET A 324 12.18 15.68 -26.05
C MET A 324 10.71 15.49 -26.44
N GLN A 325 10.46 14.77 -27.53
CA GLN A 325 9.11 14.49 -28.02
C GLN A 325 8.28 13.73 -26.99
N TYR A 326 8.86 12.69 -26.37
CA TYR A 326 8.17 11.90 -25.35
C TYR A 326 7.95 12.68 -24.05
N PHE A 327 8.88 13.55 -23.62
CA PHE A 327 8.64 14.43 -22.46
C PHE A 327 7.51 15.43 -22.69
N LEU A 328 7.44 16.04 -23.89
CA LEU A 328 6.34 16.94 -24.23
C LEU A 328 5.00 16.19 -24.25
N LYS A 329 4.96 14.98 -24.82
CA LYS A 329 3.78 14.12 -24.81
C LYS A 329 3.35 13.78 -23.38
N ALA A 330 4.29 13.40 -22.50
CA ALA A 330 4.02 13.11 -21.11
C ALA A 330 3.47 14.34 -20.35
N LEU A 331 4.00 15.54 -20.60
CA LEU A 331 3.50 16.77 -19.98
C LEU A 331 2.07 17.12 -20.37
N VAL A 332 1.73 16.96 -21.66
CA VAL A 332 0.37 17.19 -22.16
C VAL A 332 -0.60 16.22 -21.47
N LEU A 333 -0.29 14.92 -21.49
CA LEU A 333 -1.11 13.89 -20.85
C LEU A 333 -1.22 14.09 -19.33
N ALA A 334 -0.14 14.48 -18.65
CA ALA A 334 -0.16 14.72 -17.21
C ALA A 334 -1.10 15.87 -16.84
N ARG A 335 -1.14 16.94 -17.65
CA ARG A 335 -2.05 18.07 -17.46
C ARG A 335 -3.50 17.70 -17.72
N GLU A 336 -3.76 16.99 -18.81
CA GLU A 336 -5.10 16.51 -19.17
C GLU A 336 -5.69 15.60 -18.08
N LEU A 337 -4.86 14.76 -17.46
CA LEU A 337 -5.27 13.84 -16.40
C LEU A 337 -5.20 14.44 -14.99
N GLY A 338 -4.74 15.68 -14.83
CA GLY A 338 -4.54 16.31 -13.53
C GLY A 338 -3.47 15.60 -12.66
N LYS A 339 -2.57 14.83 -13.26
CA LYS A 339 -1.53 14.05 -12.56
C LYS A 339 -0.29 14.92 -12.31
N LYS A 340 -0.41 15.84 -11.34
CA LYS A 340 0.64 16.82 -11.01
C LYS A 340 2.00 16.20 -10.64
N GLU A 341 2.01 15.04 -10.01
CA GLU A 341 3.25 14.31 -9.68
C GLU A 341 4.03 13.91 -10.94
N HIS A 342 3.33 13.37 -11.94
CA HIS A 342 3.93 12.99 -13.21
C HIS A 342 4.37 14.22 -14.01
N GLU A 343 3.61 15.31 -13.92
CA GLU A 343 4.00 16.60 -14.50
C GLU A 343 5.31 17.11 -13.89
N ALA A 344 5.46 17.09 -12.57
CA ALA A 344 6.68 17.53 -11.90
C ALA A 344 7.89 16.62 -12.21
N LYS A 345 7.68 15.30 -12.27
CA LYS A 345 8.71 14.34 -12.69
C LYS A 345 9.13 14.55 -14.14
N ALA A 346 8.19 14.85 -15.04
CA ALA A 346 8.48 15.19 -16.43
C ALA A 346 9.25 16.52 -16.52
N MET A 347 8.84 17.57 -15.80
CA MET A 347 9.53 18.87 -15.79
C MET A 347 10.96 18.77 -15.27
N LEU A 348 11.19 18.01 -14.19
CA LEU A 348 12.52 17.80 -13.64
C LEU A 348 13.46 17.15 -14.68
N ASN A 349 13.00 16.11 -15.38
CA ASN A 349 13.85 15.44 -16.37
C ASN A 349 13.96 16.21 -17.69
N LEU A 350 12.91 16.93 -18.09
CA LEU A 350 12.96 17.86 -19.21
C LEU A 350 13.98 18.98 -18.98
N GLY A 351 14.09 19.49 -17.75
CA GLY A 351 15.11 20.48 -17.39
C GLY A 351 16.53 19.97 -17.63
N LYS A 352 16.80 18.70 -17.30
CA LYS A 352 18.11 18.06 -17.57
C LYS A 352 18.37 17.93 -19.06
N LEU A 353 17.37 17.53 -19.83
CA LEU A 353 17.49 17.43 -21.29
C LEU A 353 17.79 18.81 -21.91
N GLN A 354 17.07 19.84 -21.46
CA GLN A 354 17.29 21.23 -21.91
C GLN A 354 18.70 21.74 -21.56
N GLU A 355 19.24 21.32 -20.42
CA GLU A 355 20.63 21.63 -20.04
C GLU A 355 21.64 20.98 -21.00
N LEU A 356 21.45 19.70 -21.34
CA LEU A 356 22.27 18.99 -22.33
C LEU A 356 22.23 19.68 -23.71
N SER A 357 21.03 20.08 -24.16
CA SER A 357 20.86 20.82 -25.43
C SER A 357 21.21 22.31 -25.33
N ASN A 358 21.88 22.76 -24.25
CA ASN A 358 22.32 24.13 -23.99
C ASN A 358 21.20 25.21 -23.93
N GLN A 359 19.95 24.79 -23.70
CA GLN A 359 18.77 25.66 -23.53
C GLN A 359 18.57 26.07 -22.06
N LYS A 360 19.58 26.74 -21.48
CA LYS A 360 19.67 27.03 -20.04
C LYS A 360 18.47 27.83 -19.47
N SER A 361 17.89 28.75 -20.25
CA SER A 361 16.74 29.56 -19.78
C SER A 361 15.48 28.70 -19.59
N TRP A 362 15.24 27.75 -20.49
CA TRP A 362 14.13 26.81 -20.40
C TRP A 362 14.35 25.80 -19.28
N ALA A 363 15.59 25.30 -19.12
CA ALA A 363 15.96 24.40 -18.04
C ALA A 363 15.66 25.00 -16.65
N LYS A 364 16.08 26.26 -16.42
CA LYS A 364 15.77 27.01 -15.18
C LYS A 364 14.27 27.08 -14.90
N ALA A 365 13.46 27.40 -15.92
CA ALA A 365 12.02 27.48 -15.77
C ALA A 365 11.39 26.11 -15.42
N SER A 366 11.88 25.05 -16.06
CA SER A 366 11.45 23.66 -15.80
C SER A 366 11.77 23.24 -14.36
N PHE A 367 13.00 23.48 -13.89
CA PHE A 367 13.39 23.16 -12.50
C PHE A 367 12.61 23.98 -11.48
N LYS A 368 12.42 25.29 -11.69
CA LYS A 368 11.62 26.14 -10.80
C LYS A 368 10.18 25.63 -10.66
N LYS A 369 9.55 25.14 -11.74
CA LYS A 369 8.20 24.56 -11.68
C LYS A 369 8.19 23.24 -10.91
N ALA A 370 9.18 22.37 -11.12
CA ALA A 370 9.31 21.12 -10.36
C ALA A 370 9.51 21.37 -8.85
N ILE A 371 10.37 22.33 -8.48
CA ILE A 371 10.63 22.73 -7.09
C ILE A 371 9.34 23.19 -6.40
N LYS A 372 8.54 24.04 -7.06
CA LYS A 372 7.25 24.52 -6.52
C LYS A 372 6.31 23.36 -6.18
N PHE A 373 6.26 22.34 -7.04
CA PHE A 373 5.43 21.16 -6.79
C PHE A 373 5.97 20.33 -5.62
N TYR A 374 7.25 19.96 -5.63
CA TYR A 374 7.82 19.10 -4.58
C TYR A 374 7.83 19.78 -3.21
N SER A 375 8.01 21.10 -3.16
CA SER A 375 7.85 21.90 -1.95
C SER A 375 6.41 21.84 -1.41
N ALA A 376 5.40 21.97 -2.28
CA ALA A 376 4.00 21.91 -1.87
C ALA A 376 3.55 20.52 -1.37
N VAL A 377 4.19 19.45 -1.85
CA VAL A 377 3.87 18.06 -1.47
C VAL A 377 4.72 17.57 -0.29
N GLY A 378 5.80 18.26 0.07
CA GLY A 378 6.73 17.81 1.11
C GLY A 378 7.68 16.70 0.66
N ASP A 379 7.89 16.53 -0.65
CA ASP A 379 8.86 15.56 -1.18
C ASP A 379 10.29 16.14 -1.12
N ILE A 380 10.94 15.92 0.01
CA ILE A 380 12.26 16.47 0.32
C ILE A 380 13.33 15.96 -0.64
N GLN A 381 13.24 14.70 -1.09
CA GLN A 381 14.27 14.10 -1.94
C GLN A 381 14.27 14.73 -3.33
N ASN A 382 13.10 14.77 -3.98
CA ASN A 382 12.98 15.36 -5.31
C ASN A 382 13.10 16.89 -5.28
N TYR A 383 12.70 17.54 -4.18
CA TYR A 383 12.96 18.96 -3.95
C TYR A 383 14.48 19.26 -3.94
N ARG A 384 15.27 18.54 -3.13
CA ARG A 384 16.73 18.72 -3.06
C ARG A 384 17.38 18.44 -4.40
N ARG A 385 16.95 17.39 -5.08
CA ARG A 385 17.43 17.03 -6.42
C ARG A 385 17.15 18.13 -7.44
N SER A 386 15.93 18.67 -7.46
CA SER A 386 15.54 19.74 -8.39
C SER A 386 16.30 21.05 -8.10
N SER A 387 16.51 21.36 -6.82
CA SER A 387 17.26 22.54 -6.37
C SER A 387 18.74 22.43 -6.74
N TYR A 388 19.33 21.24 -6.60
CA TYR A 388 20.70 20.96 -7.05
C TYR A 388 20.85 21.21 -8.56
N PHE A 389 19.95 20.66 -9.39
CA PHE A 389 20.05 20.87 -10.84
C PHE A 389 19.84 22.34 -11.23
N LEU A 390 18.92 23.05 -10.57
CA LEU A 390 18.78 24.49 -10.78
C LEU A 390 20.08 25.24 -10.44
N ALA A 391 20.72 24.90 -9.32
CA ALA A 391 21.98 25.48 -8.90
C ALA A 391 23.10 25.24 -9.93
N ASP A 392 23.20 24.02 -10.44
CA ASP A 392 24.19 23.61 -11.43
C ASP A 392 24.02 24.38 -12.74
N THR A 393 22.79 24.45 -13.26
CA THR A 393 22.48 25.24 -14.47
C THR A 393 22.75 26.73 -14.27
N MET A 394 22.49 27.27 -13.07
CA MET A 394 22.83 28.65 -12.73
C MET A 394 24.34 28.85 -12.73
N CYS A 395 25.11 27.95 -12.12
CA CYS A 395 26.57 27.97 -12.13
C CYS A 395 27.13 27.96 -13.55
N HIS A 396 26.65 27.05 -14.41
CA HIS A 396 27.04 26.99 -15.82
C HIS A 396 26.68 28.24 -16.63
N SER A 397 25.67 29.01 -16.21
CA SER A 397 25.31 30.29 -16.84
C SER A 397 26.14 31.47 -16.33
N LEU A 398 26.47 31.50 -15.04
CA LEU A 398 27.14 32.60 -14.38
C LEU A 398 28.67 32.53 -14.50
N PHE A 399 29.24 31.32 -14.50
CA PHE A 399 30.69 31.13 -14.47
C PHE A 399 31.42 31.85 -15.62
N PRO A 400 30.99 31.77 -16.90
CA PRO A 400 31.65 32.50 -17.99
C PRO A 400 31.58 34.02 -17.81
N LEU A 401 30.41 34.54 -17.38
CA LEU A 401 30.21 35.97 -17.15
C LEU A 401 31.13 36.49 -16.04
N ILE A 402 31.27 35.74 -14.95
CA ILE A 402 32.18 36.06 -13.85
C ILE A 402 33.63 36.03 -14.35
N LEU A 403 34.01 35.02 -15.14
CA LEU A 403 35.34 34.88 -15.68
C LEU A 403 35.71 36.05 -16.61
N ASP A 404 34.79 36.45 -17.48
CA ASP A 404 34.96 37.58 -18.40
C ASP A 404 35.05 38.91 -17.65
N LEU A 405 34.24 39.10 -16.60
CA LEU A 405 34.32 40.26 -15.72
C LEU A 405 35.68 40.34 -15.02
N ILE A 406 36.21 39.22 -14.53
CA ILE A 406 37.54 39.16 -13.92
C ILE A 406 38.63 39.48 -14.95
N LYS A 407 38.58 38.86 -16.13
CA LYS A 407 39.58 39.06 -17.20
C LYS A 407 39.56 40.48 -17.78
N GLY A 408 38.37 41.05 -17.95
CA GLY A 408 38.17 42.41 -18.49
C GLY A 408 38.39 43.52 -17.47
N SER A 409 38.56 43.19 -16.18
CA SER A 409 38.76 44.19 -15.14
C SER A 409 40.10 44.93 -15.29
N ARG A 410 40.03 46.22 -15.64
CA ARG A 410 41.18 47.14 -15.61
C ARG A 410 41.45 47.71 -14.21
N ILE A 411 40.52 47.51 -13.28
CA ILE A 411 40.56 48.03 -11.91
C ILE A 411 41.12 46.93 -10.99
N PHE A 412 42.16 47.27 -10.21
CA PHE A 412 42.88 46.37 -9.29
C PHE A 412 41.95 45.61 -8.30
N CYS A 413 40.76 46.13 -8.05
CA CYS A 413 39.81 45.64 -7.05
C CYS A 413 39.25 44.24 -7.33
N HIS A 414 38.97 43.83 -8.57
CA HIS A 414 38.35 42.52 -8.84
C HIS A 414 39.32 41.35 -8.59
N ARG A 415 40.58 41.47 -9.02
CA ARG A 415 41.63 40.46 -8.77
C ARG A 415 42.05 40.44 -7.29
N TYR A 416 42.03 41.59 -6.63
CA TYR A 416 42.22 41.71 -5.18
C TYR A 416 41.11 41.00 -4.39
N MET A 417 39.84 41.20 -4.74
CA MET A 417 38.71 40.51 -4.09
C MET A 417 38.72 39.00 -4.34
N LEU A 418 39.08 38.55 -5.54
CA LEU A 418 39.24 37.11 -5.81
C LEU A 418 40.32 36.47 -4.94
N ARG A 419 41.43 37.19 -4.68
CA ARG A 419 42.47 36.74 -3.75
C ARG A 419 41.99 36.71 -2.30
N ARG A 420 41.15 37.66 -1.87
CA ARG A 420 40.53 37.61 -0.52
C ARG A 420 39.53 36.47 -0.41
N TRP A 421 38.76 36.17 -1.45
CA TRP A 421 37.95 34.96 -1.46
C TRP A 421 38.82 33.70 -1.35
N LYS A 422 39.84 33.57 -2.20
CA LYS A 422 40.75 32.40 -2.17
C LYS A 422 41.49 32.24 -0.83
N ASN A 423 41.97 33.33 -0.25
CA ASN A 423 42.90 33.28 0.89
C ASN A 423 42.22 33.58 2.24
N GLN A 424 41.04 34.20 2.25
CA GLN A 424 40.33 34.67 3.45
C GLN A 424 38.86 34.24 3.47
N MET A 425 38.39 33.46 2.48
CA MET A 425 36.99 33.02 2.32
C MET A 425 35.98 34.18 2.31
N GLN A 426 36.42 35.41 2.01
CA GLN A 426 35.52 36.56 1.92
C GLN A 426 34.69 36.50 0.63
N PRO A 427 33.38 36.72 0.69
CA PRO A 427 32.53 36.63 -0.49
C PRO A 427 32.88 37.72 -1.51
N PHE A 428 33.32 37.33 -2.71
CA PHE A 428 33.76 38.27 -3.75
C PHE A 428 32.61 38.91 -4.54
N TRP A 429 31.38 38.44 -4.34
CA TRP A 429 30.18 38.83 -5.10
C TRP A 429 29.44 40.06 -4.57
N PHE A 430 29.81 40.61 -3.40
CA PHE A 430 29.15 41.78 -2.78
C PHE A 430 29.54 43.16 -3.37
N CYS A 431 30.14 43.22 -4.56
CA CYS A 431 30.54 44.50 -5.18
C CYS A 431 29.41 45.06 -6.07
N GLY A 432 29.16 46.38 -6.02
CA GLY A 432 28.03 47.07 -6.66
C GLY A 432 27.82 46.85 -8.17
N THR A 433 28.84 46.41 -8.92
CA THR A 433 28.70 45.99 -10.33
C THR A 433 28.18 44.55 -10.48
N MET A 434 28.60 43.64 -9.60
CA MET A 434 27.99 42.30 -9.48
C MET A 434 26.59 42.43 -8.89
N ALA A 435 26.38 43.23 -7.84
CA ALA A 435 25.05 43.47 -7.26
C ALA A 435 23.99 43.88 -8.30
N LYS A 436 24.36 44.63 -9.35
CA LYS A 436 23.45 44.97 -10.47
C LYS A 436 23.12 43.81 -11.42
N LEU A 437 24.02 42.83 -11.59
CA LEU A 437 23.75 41.55 -12.27
C LEU A 437 22.91 40.61 -11.37
N TYR A 438 22.96 40.79 -10.05
CA TYR A 438 22.13 40.09 -9.07
C TYR A 438 20.74 40.74 -8.90
N ASP A 439 20.64 42.08 -9.03
CA ASP A 439 19.40 42.87 -8.86
C ASP A 439 18.46 42.80 -10.07
N SER A 440 18.88 42.20 -11.19
CA SER A 440 17.97 41.91 -12.30
C SER A 440 17.10 40.68 -11.97
N LYS A 441 16.21 40.83 -10.99
CA LYS A 441 15.09 39.91 -10.64
C LYS A 441 15.32 38.44 -11.05
N ASP A 442 16.25 37.76 -10.38
CA ASP A 442 16.24 36.30 -10.33
C ASP A 442 16.84 35.89 -8.99
N ASP A 443 15.96 35.45 -8.07
CA ASP A 443 16.27 35.06 -6.70
C ASP A 443 17.41 34.01 -6.63
N ILE A 444 18.65 34.48 -6.44
CA ILE A 444 19.83 33.65 -6.16
C ILE A 444 20.06 33.49 -4.63
N ASN A 445 19.14 33.98 -3.79
CA ASN A 445 19.18 33.76 -2.33
C ASN A 445 18.98 32.28 -1.90
N CYS A 446 18.94 31.33 -2.83
CA CYS A 446 18.49 29.95 -2.61
C CYS A 446 19.57 28.90 -2.91
N LEU A 447 20.85 29.20 -2.65
CA LEU A 447 21.93 28.18 -2.72
C LEU A 447 22.44 27.73 -1.35
N VAL A 448 22.02 28.43 -0.29
CA VAL A 448 22.24 28.07 1.11
C VAL A 448 20.94 28.37 1.87
N HIS A 449 19.84 27.69 1.56
CA HIS A 449 18.80 27.54 2.57
C HIS A 449 19.24 26.45 3.53
N GLU A 450 19.96 26.85 4.57
CA GLU A 450 20.02 26.10 5.83
C GLU A 450 18.67 26.15 6.58
N ASP A 451 17.68 26.89 6.09
CA ASP A 451 16.40 27.15 6.74
C ASP A 451 15.26 26.17 6.41
N ILE A 452 15.55 24.88 6.27
CA ILE A 452 14.49 23.85 6.45
C ILE A 452 14.48 23.35 7.91
N ALA A 453 15.53 23.60 8.69
CA ALA A 453 15.50 23.33 10.12
C ALA A 453 14.61 24.32 10.90
N SER A 454 14.42 25.55 10.40
CA SER A 454 13.67 26.60 11.08
C SER A 454 12.17 26.61 10.76
N GLU A 455 11.74 26.12 9.60
CA GLU A 455 10.30 26.01 9.25
C GLU A 455 9.66 24.68 9.69
N VAL A 456 10.45 23.63 9.92
CA VAL A 456 9.96 22.35 10.45
C VAL A 456 10.00 22.32 12.00
N GLY A 457 10.71 23.26 12.63
CA GLY A 457 10.92 23.34 14.08
C GLY A 457 9.79 23.94 14.92
N THR A 458 8.73 24.49 14.32
CA THR A 458 7.61 25.09 15.07
C THR A 458 6.29 24.33 14.97
N ALA A 459 6.25 23.20 14.25
CA ALA A 459 5.06 22.35 14.14
C ALA A 459 5.04 21.14 15.11
N LEU A 460 6.00 21.06 16.03
CA LEU A 460 6.14 19.96 17.00
C LEU A 460 6.24 20.42 18.47
N VAL A 461 5.82 21.65 18.78
CA VAL A 461 5.75 22.13 20.17
C VAL A 461 4.32 22.26 20.70
N ASP A 462 3.29 22.20 19.86
CA ASP A 462 1.90 22.15 20.33
C ASP A 462 1.09 21.13 19.50
N ILE A 463 1.14 19.86 19.92
CA ILE A 463 0.07 18.83 19.93
C ILE A 463 0.58 17.63 20.74
#